data_AF-A0A2M7ENV9-F1
#
_entry.id   AF-A0A2M7ENV9-F1
#
_cell.length_a   1.000
_cell.length_b   1.000
_cell.length_c   1.000
_cell.angle_alpha   90.00
_cell.angle_beta   90.00
_cell.angle_gamma   90.00
#
_symmetry.space_group_name_H-M   'P 1'
#
loop_
_entity.id
_entity.type
_entity.pdbx_description
1 polymer ?
#
loop_
_entity_poly.entity_id
_entity_poly.type
_entity_poly.pdbx_seq_one_letter_code
_entity_poly.pdbx_strand_id
1 'polypeptide(L)'
;MSDLKTDFAGDRGDLFALALRTGVLSVLTLGIYRFWQTTRLRRWYWSAVRPGGVALEYTGTPHEKLMGFFVAVLVLAAYLTVVNLAAMFVAIRLSAGLPDLLTYAVGAAPVALLPIVFVARYRARRYILSRSAWLGIRFGMDPGAWGYAWRACLYWLLTALTLGLFWPLKSFQLEKYLTDRSWYGTARFTQHGSGLTLYGLAIPFFLGIWATIGVLVQVGLTGDGGWAWYLVVSVPLTLLGGVYFRVASLRAMAGL
;
A
#
# COMPACT_ATOMS: atom_id res chain seq x y z
N MET A 1 -18.47 27.76 -6.08
CA MET A 1 -18.65 26.49 -5.33
C MET A 1 -18.39 26.82 -3.88
N SER A 2 -19.39 26.70 -3.00
CA SER A 2 -19.17 26.87 -1.57
C SER A 2 -18.25 25.76 -1.08
N ASP A 3 -17.08 26.09 -0.53
CA ASP A 3 -16.18 25.10 0.05
C ASP A 3 -16.92 24.32 1.14
N LEU A 4 -17.18 23.04 0.88
CA LEU A 4 -17.74 22.13 1.86
C LEU A 4 -16.67 21.90 2.94
N LYS A 5 -16.87 22.50 4.12
CA LYS A 5 -16.03 22.20 5.28
C LYS A 5 -16.24 20.74 5.67
N THR A 6 -15.13 20.02 5.78
CA THR A 6 -15.10 18.65 6.31
C THR A 6 -14.86 18.74 7.81
N ASP A 7 -15.87 18.38 8.59
CA ASP A 7 -15.74 18.28 10.04
C ASP A 7 -15.39 16.84 10.45
N PHE A 8 -14.67 16.70 11.56
CA PHE A 8 -14.28 15.42 12.13
C PHE A 8 -14.82 15.31 13.57
N ALA A 9 -15.96 14.63 13.70
CA ALA A 9 -16.67 14.44 14.96
C ALA A 9 -16.27 13.13 15.68
N GLY A 10 -14.98 12.79 15.69
CA GLY A 10 -14.48 11.55 16.30
C GLY A 10 -13.66 11.79 17.56
N ASP A 11 -14.02 11.13 18.66
CA ASP A 11 -13.21 11.13 19.88
C ASP A 11 -12.09 10.07 19.83
N ARG A 12 -10.88 10.48 20.21
CA ARG A 12 -9.69 9.60 20.22
C ARG A 12 -9.81 8.52 21.31
N GLY A 13 -10.42 8.84 22.44
CA GLY A 13 -10.63 7.91 23.56
C GLY A 13 -11.56 6.76 23.16
N ASP A 14 -12.70 7.10 22.56
CA ASP A 14 -13.66 6.12 22.03
C ASP A 14 -13.05 5.20 20.97
N LEU A 15 -12.27 5.76 20.04
CA LEU A 15 -11.55 4.97 19.03
C LEU A 15 -10.55 4.00 19.69
N PHE A 16 -9.77 4.49 20.66
CA PHE A 16 -8.79 3.67 21.36
C PHE A 16 -9.47 2.54 22.14
N ALA A 17 -10.52 2.83 22.89
CA ALA A 17 -11.29 1.83 23.62
C ALA A 17 -11.90 0.78 22.69
N LEU A 18 -12.46 1.21 21.55
CA LEU A 18 -12.98 0.30 20.52
C LEU A 18 -11.87 -0.59 19.94
N ALA A 19 -10.74 -0.01 19.54
CA ALA A 19 -9.61 -0.73 18.98
C ALA A 19 -9.00 -1.73 19.98
N LEU A 20 -8.86 -1.33 21.25
CA LEU A 20 -8.32 -2.18 22.31
C LEU A 20 -9.25 -3.37 22.60
N ARG A 21 -10.55 -3.11 22.86
CA ARG A 21 -11.53 -4.18 23.15
C ARG A 21 -11.62 -5.18 22.00
N THR A 22 -11.70 -4.68 20.77
CA THR A 22 -11.80 -5.55 19.59
C THR A 22 -10.47 -6.23 19.25
N GLY A 23 -9.33 -5.62 19.57
CA GLY A 23 -8.00 -6.22 19.45
C GLY A 23 -7.80 -7.38 20.42
N VAL A 24 -8.19 -7.23 21.68
CA VAL A 24 -8.17 -8.32 22.68
C VAL A 24 -9.04 -9.49 22.21
N LEU A 25 -10.26 -9.23 21.72
CA LEU A 25 -11.12 -10.27 21.15
C LEU A 25 -10.49 -10.95 19.93
N SER A 26 -9.78 -10.21 19.08
CA SER A 26 -9.04 -10.78 17.95
C SER A 26 -7.93 -11.72 18.41
N VAL A 27 -7.20 -11.40 19.47
CA VAL A 27 -6.17 -12.30 20.03
C VAL A 27 -6.82 -13.55 20.64
N LEU A 28 -7.84 -13.37 21.48
CA LEU A 28 -8.54 -14.48 22.15
C LEU A 28 -9.22 -15.45 21.18
N THR A 29 -9.62 -14.98 20.00
CA THR A 29 -10.25 -15.80 18.94
C THR A 29 -9.25 -16.25 17.88
N LEU A 30 -7.95 -16.24 18.16
CA LEU A 30 -6.88 -16.64 17.23
C LEU A 30 -6.93 -15.91 15.87
N GLY A 31 -7.35 -14.65 15.89
CA GLY A 31 -7.41 -13.76 14.73
C GLY A 31 -8.73 -13.81 13.95
N ILE A 32 -9.72 -14.63 14.35
CA ILE A 32 -11.02 -14.72 13.66
C ILE A 32 -11.80 -13.41 13.85
N TYR A 33 -11.76 -12.79 15.04
CA TYR A 33 -12.51 -11.55 15.29
C TYR A 33 -12.00 -10.34 14.48
N ARG A 34 -10.83 -10.43 13.81
CA ARG A 34 -10.29 -9.30 13.02
C ARG A 34 -11.24 -8.81 11.93
N PHE A 35 -12.11 -9.67 11.39
CA PHE A 35 -13.09 -9.30 10.36
C PHE A 35 -14.19 -8.39 10.94
N TRP A 36 -14.62 -8.65 12.17
CA TRP A 36 -15.55 -7.80 12.93
C TRP A 36 -14.86 -6.52 13.37
N GLN A 37 -13.64 -6.60 13.91
CA GLN A 37 -12.84 -5.43 14.27
C GLN A 37 -12.68 -4.46 13.10
N THR A 38 -12.20 -4.95 11.95
CA THR A 38 -11.97 -4.12 10.75
C THR A 38 -13.26 -3.45 10.26
N THR A 39 -14.41 -4.08 10.48
CA THR A 39 -15.72 -3.54 10.06
C THR A 39 -16.23 -2.50 11.05
N ARG A 40 -16.11 -2.75 12.37
CA ARG A 40 -16.47 -1.80 13.42
C ARG A 40 -15.63 -0.53 13.36
N LEU A 41 -14.31 -0.67 13.26
CA LEU A 41 -13.40 0.48 13.12
C LEU A 41 -13.74 1.29 11.87
N ARG A 42 -14.04 0.63 10.75
CA ARG A 42 -14.39 1.34 9.51
C ARG A 42 -15.71 2.10 9.62
N ARG A 43 -16.74 1.52 10.23
CA ARG A 43 -18.01 2.24 10.48
C ARG A 43 -17.77 3.47 11.35
N TRP A 44 -16.94 3.34 12.39
CA TRP A 44 -16.58 4.45 13.26
C TRP A 44 -15.88 5.58 12.48
N TYR A 45 -14.87 5.25 11.66
CA TYR A 45 -14.16 6.24 10.83
C TYR A 45 -15.10 6.94 9.85
N TRP A 46 -16.03 6.21 9.21
CA TRP A 46 -17.00 6.79 8.28
C TRP A 46 -18.02 7.69 9.02
N SER A 47 -18.49 7.30 10.21
CA SER A 47 -19.41 8.13 10.99
C SER A 47 -18.76 9.40 11.56
N ALA A 48 -17.44 9.38 11.78
CA ALA A 48 -16.67 10.49 12.32
C ALA A 48 -16.36 11.55 11.25
N VAL A 49 -16.15 11.14 9.99
CA VAL A 49 -15.89 12.07 8.88
C VAL A 49 -17.22 12.62 8.37
N ARG A 50 -17.42 13.93 8.49
CA ARG A 50 -18.68 14.62 8.17
C ARG A 50 -18.48 15.75 7.15
N PRO A 51 -18.35 15.44 5.84
CA PRO A 51 -18.33 16.46 4.81
C PRO A 51 -19.66 17.21 4.79
N GLY A 52 -19.63 18.54 4.92
CA GLY A 52 -20.85 19.35 4.98
C GLY A 52 -21.76 19.03 6.18
N GLY A 53 -21.19 18.53 7.28
CA GLY A 53 -21.92 18.20 8.52
C GLY A 53 -22.66 16.85 8.50
N VAL A 54 -22.72 16.16 7.36
CA VAL A 54 -23.38 14.84 7.22
C VAL A 54 -22.35 13.73 7.22
N ALA A 55 -22.55 12.73 8.07
CA ALA A 55 -21.66 11.58 8.19
C ALA A 55 -21.63 10.69 6.94
N LEU A 56 -20.48 10.07 6.69
CA LEU A 56 -20.37 8.99 5.72
C LEU A 56 -20.96 7.70 6.28
N GLU A 57 -21.54 6.90 5.39
CA GLU A 57 -22.14 5.61 5.73
C GLU A 57 -21.28 4.47 5.20
N TYR A 58 -21.10 3.43 6.02
CA TYR A 58 -20.42 2.20 5.62
C TYR A 58 -21.32 0.98 5.83
N THR A 59 -21.75 0.36 4.73
CA THR A 59 -22.70 -0.76 4.69
C THR A 59 -22.05 -2.15 4.64
N GLY A 60 -20.71 -2.22 4.70
CA GLY A 60 -19.99 -3.49 4.63
C GLY A 60 -20.25 -4.39 5.84
N THR A 61 -20.35 -5.69 5.59
CA THR A 61 -20.56 -6.71 6.62
C THR A 61 -19.29 -7.50 6.92
N PRO A 62 -19.10 -7.99 8.16
CA PRO A 62 -17.94 -8.82 8.50
C PRO A 62 -17.97 -10.17 7.79
N HIS A 63 -19.16 -10.75 7.58
CA HIS A 63 -19.35 -12.03 6.89
C HIS A 63 -18.88 -11.97 5.42
N GLU A 64 -19.14 -10.86 4.70
CA GLU A 64 -18.62 -10.64 3.35
C GLU A 64 -17.08 -10.71 3.31
N LYS A 65 -16.41 -10.12 4.30
CA LYS A 65 -14.95 -10.14 4.40
C LYS A 65 -14.41 -11.52 4.74
N LEU A 66 -15.09 -12.25 5.61
CA LEU A 66 -14.72 -13.61 5.98
C LEU A 66 -14.82 -14.54 4.75
N MET A 67 -15.92 -14.48 3.98
CA MET A 67 -16.07 -15.27 2.76
C MET A 67 -15.05 -14.88 1.70
N GLY A 68 -14.83 -13.57 1.51
CA GLY A 68 -13.79 -13.07 0.62
C GLY A 68 -12.38 -13.55 1.01
N PHE A 69 -12.11 -13.70 2.31
CA PHE A 69 -10.86 -14.25 2.81
C PHE A 69 -10.69 -15.73 2.46
N PHE A 70 -11.70 -16.58 2.68
CA PHE A 70 -11.62 -18.00 2.31
C PHE A 70 -11.40 -18.18 0.81
N VAL A 71 -12.12 -17.42 -0.02
CA VAL A 71 -11.90 -17.42 -1.47
C VAL A 71 -10.49 -16.96 -1.82
N ALA A 72 -10.00 -15.89 -1.17
CA ALA A 72 -8.63 -15.40 -1.40
C ALA A 72 -7.56 -16.42 -0.98
N VAL A 73 -7.74 -17.11 0.14
CA VAL A 73 -6.84 -18.18 0.61
C VAL A 73 -6.82 -19.34 -0.37
N LEU A 74 -8.00 -19.78 -0.84
CA LEU A 74 -8.10 -20.86 -1.82
C LEU A 74 -7.41 -20.51 -3.14
N VAL A 75 -7.70 -19.32 -3.69
CA VAL A 75 -7.07 -18.83 -4.92
C VAL A 75 -5.56 -18.65 -4.74
N LEU A 76 -5.12 -18.13 -3.59
CA LEU A 76 -3.70 -17.95 -3.28
C LEU A 76 -2.97 -19.28 -3.15
N ALA A 77 -3.57 -20.27 -2.47
CA ALA A 77 -3.00 -21.61 -2.35
C ALA A 77 -2.88 -22.26 -3.73
N ALA A 78 -3.94 -22.25 -4.54
CA ALA A 78 -3.90 -22.77 -5.91
C ALA A 78 -2.82 -22.08 -6.76
N TYR A 79 -2.73 -20.75 -6.69
CA TYR A 79 -1.71 -19.98 -7.39
C TYR A 79 -0.29 -20.36 -6.95
N LEU A 80 -0.03 -20.40 -5.65
CA LEU A 80 1.28 -20.75 -5.11
C LEU A 80 1.67 -22.17 -5.52
N THR A 81 0.75 -23.12 -5.49
CA THR A 81 1.03 -24.50 -5.95
C THR A 81 1.42 -24.51 -7.42
N VAL A 82 0.66 -23.83 -8.30
CA VAL A 82 0.95 -23.78 -9.74
C VAL A 82 2.29 -23.10 -10.00
N VAL A 83 2.58 -21.99 -9.33
CA VAL A 83 3.85 -21.27 -9.51
C VAL A 83 5.03 -22.09 -9.00
N ASN A 84 4.93 -22.70 -7.83
CA ASN A 84 6.02 -23.53 -7.30
C ASN A 84 6.28 -24.75 -8.20
N LEU A 85 5.22 -25.39 -8.72
CA LEU A 85 5.36 -26.48 -9.67
C LEU A 85 6.05 -26.02 -10.98
N ALA A 86 5.62 -24.88 -11.52
CA ALA A 86 6.25 -24.30 -12.71
C ALA A 86 7.72 -23.92 -12.46
N ALA A 87 8.02 -23.31 -11.31
CA ALA A 87 9.38 -22.96 -10.91
C ALA A 87 10.25 -24.21 -10.75
N MET A 88 9.73 -25.27 -10.11
CA MET A 88 10.40 -26.55 -9.99
C MET A 88 10.69 -27.17 -11.36
N PHE A 89 9.74 -27.15 -12.29
CA PHE A 89 9.93 -27.65 -13.64
C PHE A 89 11.03 -26.89 -14.39
N VAL A 90 10.98 -25.56 -14.35
CA VAL A 90 12.02 -24.69 -14.93
C VAL A 90 13.38 -24.98 -14.30
N ALA A 91 13.42 -25.12 -12.98
CA ALA A 91 14.64 -25.40 -12.25
C ALA A 91 15.25 -26.75 -12.65
N ILE A 92 14.46 -27.83 -12.75
CA ILE A 92 14.91 -29.15 -13.21
C ILE A 92 15.45 -29.10 -14.65
N ARG A 93 14.79 -28.34 -15.54
CA ARG A 93 15.24 -28.18 -16.93
C ARG A 93 16.56 -27.42 -17.06
N LEU A 94 16.76 -26.43 -16.21
CA LEU A 94 17.98 -25.60 -16.20
C LEU A 94 19.11 -26.21 -15.33
N SER A 95 18.78 -27.06 -14.36
CA SER A 95 19.73 -27.65 -13.40
C SER A 95 20.57 -28.77 -13.99
N ALA A 96 20.46 -29.08 -15.28
CA ALA A 96 21.33 -30.03 -15.98
C ALA A 96 22.84 -29.65 -15.91
N GLY A 97 23.20 -28.47 -15.40
CA GLY A 97 24.60 -28.08 -15.17
C GLY A 97 24.93 -27.31 -13.89
N LEU A 98 23.97 -26.85 -13.08
CA LEU A 98 24.26 -26.01 -11.89
C LEU A 98 23.25 -26.25 -10.73
N PRO A 99 23.63 -26.96 -9.66
CA PRO A 99 22.73 -27.29 -8.53
C PRO A 99 22.30 -26.07 -7.70
N ASP A 100 23.04 -24.96 -7.71
CA ASP A 100 22.72 -23.74 -6.94
C ASP A 100 21.47 -23.00 -7.46
N LEU A 101 21.10 -23.18 -8.73
CA LEU A 101 19.92 -22.54 -9.32
C LEU A 101 18.60 -23.00 -8.70
N LEU A 102 18.55 -24.22 -8.14
CA LEU A 102 17.36 -24.75 -7.46
C LEU A 102 17.05 -23.94 -6.19
N THR A 103 18.10 -23.57 -5.44
CA THR A 103 18.01 -22.75 -4.23
C THR A 103 17.52 -21.33 -4.56
N TYR A 104 18.02 -20.74 -5.64
CA TYR A 104 17.55 -19.42 -6.11
C TYR A 104 16.10 -19.46 -6.62
N ALA A 105 15.68 -20.53 -7.30
CA ALA A 105 14.31 -20.69 -7.80
C ALA A 105 13.29 -20.81 -6.66
N VAL A 106 13.60 -21.57 -5.61
CA VAL A 106 12.76 -21.66 -4.40
C VAL A 106 12.78 -20.33 -3.61
N GLY A 107 13.94 -19.67 -3.53
CA GLY A 107 14.08 -18.34 -2.92
C GLY A 107 13.32 -17.22 -3.65
N ALA A 108 13.03 -17.38 -4.94
CA ALA A 108 12.28 -16.42 -5.74
C ALA A 108 10.75 -16.55 -5.61
N ALA A 109 10.23 -17.59 -4.94
CA ALA A 109 8.79 -17.79 -4.74
C ALA A 109 8.03 -16.56 -4.16
N PRO A 110 8.61 -15.74 -3.24
CA PRO A 110 7.95 -14.52 -2.77
C PRO A 110 7.73 -13.47 -3.86
N VAL A 111 8.54 -13.45 -4.92
CA VAL A 111 8.40 -12.51 -6.04
C VAL A 111 7.11 -12.77 -6.82
N ALA A 112 6.70 -14.04 -6.91
CA ALA A 112 5.44 -14.40 -7.53
C ALA A 112 4.21 -13.89 -6.77
N LEU A 113 4.33 -13.57 -5.48
CA LEU A 113 3.22 -12.98 -4.72
C LEU A 113 2.94 -11.53 -5.12
N LEU A 114 3.92 -10.82 -5.68
CA LEU A 114 3.82 -9.37 -5.94
C LEU A 114 2.59 -8.99 -6.77
N PRO A 115 2.30 -9.61 -7.94
CA PRO A 115 1.14 -9.25 -8.75
C PRO A 115 -0.18 -9.47 -7.99
N ILE A 116 -0.30 -10.57 -7.25
CA ILE A 116 -1.54 -10.90 -6.50
C ILE A 116 -1.77 -9.91 -5.37
N VAL A 117 -0.72 -9.51 -4.66
CA VAL A 117 -0.84 -8.49 -3.60
C VAL A 117 -1.41 -7.19 -4.18
N PHE A 118 -0.98 -6.77 -5.38
CA PHE A 118 -1.52 -5.58 -6.02
C PHE A 118 -2.96 -5.76 -6.49
N VAL A 119 -3.31 -6.91 -7.07
CA VAL A 119 -4.71 -7.25 -7.41
C VAL A 119 -5.60 -7.18 -6.17
N ALA A 120 -5.16 -7.78 -5.07
CA ALA A 120 -5.88 -7.81 -3.80
C ALA A 120 -6.07 -6.39 -3.23
N ARG A 121 -5.04 -5.55 -3.26
CA ARG A 121 -5.12 -4.13 -2.84
C ARG A 121 -6.15 -3.35 -3.65
N TYR A 122 -6.17 -3.51 -4.97
CA TYR A 122 -7.15 -2.86 -5.84
C TYR A 122 -8.57 -3.34 -5.53
N ARG A 123 -8.78 -4.67 -5.42
CA ARG A 123 -10.09 -5.26 -5.07
C ARG A 123 -10.57 -4.81 -3.69
N ALA A 124 -9.68 -4.70 -2.71
CA ALA A 124 -10.00 -4.21 -1.38
C ALA A 124 -10.48 -2.75 -1.41
N ARG A 125 -9.79 -1.86 -2.15
CA ARG A 125 -10.22 -0.46 -2.32
C ARG A 125 -11.57 -0.37 -3.02
N ARG A 126 -11.79 -1.13 -4.09
CA ARG A 126 -13.09 -1.21 -4.78
C ARG A 126 -14.22 -1.66 -3.86
N TYR A 127 -13.99 -2.68 -3.03
CA TYR A 127 -14.97 -3.16 -2.05
C TYR A 127 -15.32 -2.09 -1.01
N ILE A 128 -14.32 -1.35 -0.53
CA ILE A 128 -14.54 -0.25 0.42
C ILE A 128 -15.42 0.82 -0.22
N LEU A 129 -15.08 1.26 -1.43
CA LEU A 129 -15.84 2.29 -2.14
C LEU A 129 -17.28 1.84 -2.41
N SER A 130 -17.49 0.62 -2.90
CA SER A 130 -18.85 0.10 -3.18
C SER A 130 -19.73 -0.05 -1.94
N ARG A 131 -19.13 -0.08 -0.75
CA ARG A 131 -19.83 -0.14 0.55
C ARG A 131 -19.83 1.20 1.29
N SER A 132 -19.30 2.25 0.68
CA SER A 132 -19.31 3.61 1.19
C SER A 132 -20.42 4.42 0.51
N ALA A 133 -21.17 5.19 1.28
CA ALA A 133 -22.16 6.12 0.76
C ALA A 133 -22.10 7.47 1.50
N TRP A 134 -22.53 8.53 0.82
CA TRP A 134 -22.72 9.85 1.39
C TRP A 134 -24.02 10.42 0.83
N LEU A 135 -24.88 10.99 1.69
CA LEU A 135 -26.19 11.51 1.28
C LEU A 135 -27.03 10.50 0.46
N GLY A 136 -26.95 9.21 0.79
CA GLY A 136 -27.62 8.13 0.06
C GLY A 136 -26.97 7.74 -1.28
N ILE A 137 -25.97 8.48 -1.76
CA ILE A 137 -25.26 8.19 -3.01
C ILE A 137 -24.03 7.33 -2.74
N ARG A 138 -23.90 6.22 -3.46
CA ARG A 138 -22.80 5.26 -3.28
C ARG A 138 -21.55 5.68 -4.05
N PHE A 139 -20.40 5.39 -3.45
CA PHE A 139 -19.13 5.41 -4.16
C PHE A 139 -18.94 4.14 -4.98
N GLY A 140 -18.14 4.24 -6.04
CA GLY A 140 -17.88 3.14 -6.96
C GLY A 140 -16.43 3.14 -7.44
N MET A 141 -16.01 2.01 -8.00
CA MET A 141 -14.73 1.92 -8.68
C MET A 141 -14.78 0.93 -9.84
N ASP A 142 -14.18 1.30 -10.97
CA ASP A 142 -14.19 0.51 -12.19
C ASP A 142 -13.38 -0.80 -12.07
N PRO A 143 -13.73 -1.85 -12.83
CA PRO A 143 -12.91 -3.05 -12.92
C PRO A 143 -11.54 -2.76 -13.58
N GLY A 144 -10.48 -3.39 -13.07
CA GLY A 144 -9.14 -3.32 -13.67
C GLY A 144 -8.00 -3.65 -12.73
N ALA A 145 -8.21 -4.61 -11.83
CA ALA A 145 -7.19 -4.99 -10.85
C ALA A 145 -5.89 -5.49 -11.50
N TRP A 146 -5.98 -6.20 -12.64
CA TRP A 146 -4.82 -6.66 -13.40
C TRP A 146 -4.04 -5.51 -14.06
N GLY A 147 -4.73 -4.52 -14.61
CA GLY A 147 -4.10 -3.32 -15.16
C GLY A 147 -3.35 -2.52 -14.08
N TYR A 148 -3.91 -2.45 -12.87
CA TYR A 148 -3.20 -1.89 -11.71
C TYR A 148 -1.97 -2.72 -11.32
N ALA A 149 -2.12 -4.04 -11.23
CA ALA A 149 -1.06 -4.93 -10.79
C ALA A 149 0.16 -4.91 -11.72
N TRP A 150 -0.06 -4.96 -13.04
CA TRP A 150 1.02 -4.84 -14.02
C TRP A 150 1.81 -3.53 -13.87
N ARG A 151 1.10 -2.40 -13.79
CA ARG A 151 1.71 -1.08 -13.60
C ARG A 151 2.44 -1.00 -12.27
N ALA A 152 1.86 -1.53 -11.20
CA ALA A 152 2.49 -1.56 -9.89
C ALA A 152 3.79 -2.39 -9.91
N CYS A 153 3.79 -3.58 -10.50
CA CYS A 153 5.00 -4.38 -10.67
C CYS A 153 6.08 -3.62 -11.46
N LEU A 154 5.72 -3.02 -12.60
CA LEU A 154 6.66 -2.25 -13.43
C LEU A 154 7.25 -1.07 -12.66
N TYR A 155 6.42 -0.25 -12.01
CA TYR A 155 6.91 0.91 -11.28
C TYR A 155 7.71 0.53 -10.03
N TRP A 156 7.36 -0.56 -9.35
CA TRP A 156 8.17 -1.08 -8.24
C TRP A 156 9.52 -1.61 -8.72
N LEU A 157 9.55 -2.32 -9.85
CA LEU A 157 10.80 -2.77 -10.48
C LEU A 157 11.69 -1.58 -10.85
N LEU A 158 11.14 -0.58 -11.54
CA LEU A 158 11.87 0.65 -11.88
C LEU A 158 12.37 1.39 -10.63
N THR A 159 11.56 1.44 -9.56
CA THR A 159 11.98 2.04 -8.30
C THR A 159 13.14 1.26 -7.67
N ALA A 160 13.10 -0.07 -7.69
CA ALA A 160 14.18 -0.90 -7.17
C ALA A 160 15.48 -0.74 -7.99
N LEU A 161 15.38 -0.76 -9.33
CA LEU A 161 16.53 -0.61 -10.22
C LEU A 161 17.18 0.78 -10.13
N THR A 162 16.40 1.81 -9.82
CA THR A 162 16.89 3.20 -9.71
C THR A 162 17.21 3.62 -8.27
N LEU A 163 17.37 2.66 -7.35
CA LEU A 163 17.63 2.90 -5.92
C LEU A 163 16.65 3.91 -5.29
N GLY A 164 15.38 3.87 -5.69
CA GLY A 164 14.34 4.73 -5.15
C GLY A 164 14.07 6.02 -5.93
N LEU A 165 14.83 6.34 -6.98
CA LEU A 165 14.64 7.58 -7.75
C LEU A 165 13.24 7.71 -8.37
N PHE A 166 12.67 6.59 -8.81
CA PHE A 166 11.32 6.54 -9.38
C PHE A 166 10.19 6.51 -8.34
N TRP A 167 10.49 6.54 -7.04
CA TRP A 167 9.48 6.43 -5.99
C TRP A 167 8.40 7.52 -6.04
N PRO A 168 8.72 8.81 -6.29
CA PRO A 168 7.70 9.86 -6.39
C PRO A 168 6.76 9.67 -7.59
N LEU A 169 7.33 9.39 -8.77
CA LEU A 169 6.56 9.12 -9.98
C LEU A 169 5.66 7.90 -9.82
N LYS A 170 6.20 6.81 -9.26
CA LYS A 170 5.46 5.58 -8.95
C LYS A 170 4.29 5.86 -8.00
N SER A 171 4.50 6.67 -6.97
CA SER A 171 3.45 7.01 -6.01
C SER A 171 2.31 7.79 -6.68
N PHE A 172 2.65 8.78 -7.51
CA PHE A 172 1.66 9.56 -8.25
C PHE A 172 0.87 8.72 -9.27
N GLN A 173 1.56 7.95 -10.12
CA GLN A 173 0.91 7.22 -11.21
C GLN A 173 -0.02 6.11 -10.71
N LEU A 174 0.35 5.46 -9.61
CA LEU A 174 -0.52 4.46 -8.98
C LEU A 174 -1.72 5.10 -8.30
N GLU A 175 -1.55 6.25 -7.62
CA GLU A 175 -2.69 6.94 -7.00
C GLU A 175 -3.63 7.52 -8.08
N LYS A 176 -3.09 8.13 -9.14
CA LYS A 176 -3.85 8.59 -10.30
C LYS A 176 -4.70 7.47 -10.90
N TYR A 177 -4.15 6.27 -11.06
CA TYR A 177 -4.94 5.13 -11.55
C TYR A 177 -6.13 4.77 -10.66
N LEU A 178 -5.96 4.88 -9.34
CA LEU A 178 -7.02 4.56 -8.37
C LEU A 178 -8.08 5.69 -8.35
N THR A 179 -7.64 6.94 -8.34
CA THR A 179 -8.51 8.13 -8.33
C THR A 179 -9.31 8.24 -9.62
N ASP A 180 -8.66 8.16 -10.79
CA ASP A 180 -9.30 8.28 -12.11
C ASP A 180 -10.34 7.19 -12.38
N ARG A 181 -10.39 6.13 -11.56
CA ARG A 181 -11.36 5.02 -11.68
C ARG A 181 -12.36 4.99 -10.55
N SER A 182 -12.33 5.97 -9.66
CA SER A 182 -13.27 6.11 -8.56
C SER A 182 -14.41 7.03 -8.99
N TRP A 183 -15.61 6.72 -8.49
CA TRP A 183 -16.85 7.44 -8.81
C TRP A 183 -17.62 7.77 -7.55
N TYR A 184 -18.37 8.86 -7.58
CA TYR A 184 -19.39 9.22 -6.61
C TYR A 184 -20.71 9.43 -7.36
N GLY A 185 -21.61 8.45 -7.29
CA GLY A 185 -22.79 8.40 -8.16
C GLY A 185 -22.37 8.43 -9.64
N THR A 186 -22.71 9.52 -10.34
CA THR A 186 -22.34 9.75 -11.75
C THR A 186 -21.10 10.64 -11.92
N ALA A 187 -20.57 11.22 -10.85
CA ALA A 187 -19.38 12.07 -10.91
C ALA A 187 -18.11 11.23 -10.82
N ARG A 188 -17.17 11.46 -11.74
CA ARG A 188 -15.88 10.77 -11.78
C ARG A 188 -14.82 11.59 -11.04
N PHE A 189 -14.02 10.93 -10.20
CA PHE A 189 -12.83 11.57 -9.65
C PHE A 189 -11.72 11.58 -10.71
N THR A 190 -10.99 12.70 -10.82
CA THR A 190 -9.87 12.84 -11.75
C THR A 190 -8.69 13.53 -11.06
N GLN A 191 -7.50 12.97 -11.21
CA GLN A 191 -6.28 13.54 -10.65
C GLN A 191 -5.55 14.41 -11.68
N HIS A 192 -5.61 15.73 -11.46
CA HIS A 192 -5.05 16.75 -12.37
C HIS A 192 -3.56 17.07 -12.11
N GLY A 193 -2.97 16.59 -11.01
CA GLY A 193 -1.57 16.84 -10.68
C GLY A 193 -0.56 16.26 -11.69
N SER A 194 0.71 16.61 -11.51
CA SER A 194 1.83 16.01 -12.24
C SER A 194 2.69 15.17 -11.30
N GLY A 195 3.22 14.04 -11.78
CA GLY A 195 4.12 13.22 -10.98
C GLY A 195 5.47 13.89 -10.69
N LEU A 196 5.86 14.87 -11.52
CA LEU A 196 7.12 15.59 -11.35
C LEU A 196 7.09 16.58 -10.19
N THR A 197 5.93 17.12 -9.84
CA THR A 197 5.83 18.07 -8.71
C THR A 197 6.14 17.41 -7.37
N LEU A 198 5.95 16.09 -7.26
CA LEU A 198 6.29 15.33 -6.05
C LEU A 198 7.80 15.17 -5.82
N TYR A 199 8.65 15.40 -6.82
CA TYR A 199 10.10 15.28 -6.65
C TYR A 199 10.66 16.31 -5.69
N GLY A 200 10.11 17.54 -5.68
CA GLY A 200 10.50 18.57 -4.72
C GLY A 200 10.26 18.13 -3.26
N LEU A 201 9.19 17.38 -3.01
CA LEU A 201 8.88 16.85 -1.69
C LEU A 201 9.78 15.67 -1.29
N ALA A 202 10.41 15.01 -2.25
CA ALA A 202 11.27 13.86 -2.03
C ALA A 202 12.74 14.25 -1.80
N ILE A 203 13.10 15.54 -1.89
CA ILE A 203 14.48 16.02 -1.69
C ILE A 203 15.10 15.52 -0.38
N PRO A 204 14.44 15.62 0.80
CA PRO A 204 15.05 15.15 2.06
C PRO A 204 15.36 13.65 2.05
N PHE A 205 14.50 12.85 1.40
CA PHE A 205 14.74 11.42 1.23
C PHE A 205 15.94 11.16 0.31
N PHE A 206 16.04 11.86 -0.81
CA PHE A 206 17.17 11.72 -1.73
C PHE A 206 18.49 12.16 -1.08
N LEU A 207 18.50 13.25 -0.33
CA LEU A 207 19.69 13.69 0.41
C LEU A 207 20.14 12.61 1.41
N GLY A 208 19.20 12.03 2.17
CA GLY A 208 19.51 10.95 3.09
C GLY A 208 20.08 9.71 2.40
N ILE A 209 19.44 9.24 1.32
CA ILE A 209 19.85 8.01 0.65
C ILE A 209 21.22 8.16 -0.01
N TRP A 210 21.49 9.30 -0.68
CA TRP A 210 22.78 9.57 -1.30
C TRP A 210 23.88 9.79 -0.25
N ALA A 211 23.58 10.43 0.88
CA ALA A 211 24.52 10.53 2.00
C ALA A 211 24.89 9.15 2.55
N THR A 212 23.90 8.27 2.72
CA THR A 212 24.13 6.90 3.21
C THR A 212 24.97 6.09 2.23
N ILE A 213 24.66 6.16 0.92
CA ILE A 213 25.47 5.52 -0.13
C ILE A 213 26.90 6.06 -0.12
N GLY A 214 27.08 7.38 -0.03
CA GLY A 214 28.39 8.01 0.01
C GLY A 214 29.24 7.54 1.19
N VAL A 215 28.64 7.43 2.38
CA VAL A 215 29.32 6.89 3.57
C VAL A 215 29.72 5.42 3.37
N LEU A 216 28.83 4.58 2.84
CA LEU A 216 29.13 3.17 2.58
C LEU A 216 30.28 3.00 1.57
N VAL A 217 30.29 3.81 0.51
CA VAL A 217 31.37 3.81 -0.48
C VAL A 217 32.70 4.25 0.17
N GLN A 218 32.69 5.29 1.01
CA GLN A 218 33.90 5.76 1.70
C GLN A 218 34.46 4.71 2.68
N VAL A 219 33.61 4.05 3.46
CA VAL A 219 34.01 2.94 4.34
C VAL A 219 34.66 1.82 3.53
N GLY A 220 34.05 1.45 2.39
CA GLY A 220 34.57 0.39 1.52
C GLY A 220 35.90 0.73 0.84
N LEU A 221 36.13 2.02 0.49
CA LEU A 221 37.36 2.47 -0.17
C LEU A 221 38.52 2.66 0.80
N THR A 222 38.26 3.21 1.99
CA THR A 222 39.31 3.59 2.95
C THR A 222 39.63 2.49 3.95
N GLY A 223 38.68 1.57 4.21
CA GLY A 223 38.79 0.57 5.28
C GLY A 223 38.76 1.18 6.69
N ASP A 224 38.55 2.48 6.81
CA ASP A 224 38.48 3.19 8.08
C ASP A 224 37.05 3.12 8.64
N GLY A 225 36.90 2.44 9.77
CA GLY A 225 35.64 2.31 10.49
C GLY A 225 35.11 3.63 11.06
N GLY A 226 35.94 4.68 11.12
CA GLY A 226 35.52 6.02 11.57
C GLY A 226 34.39 6.60 10.72
N TRP A 227 34.39 6.35 9.41
CA TRP A 227 33.32 6.77 8.51
C TRP A 227 31.97 6.11 8.82
N ALA A 228 31.97 4.90 9.40
CA ALA A 228 30.74 4.19 9.74
C ALA A 228 29.90 4.95 10.79
N TRP A 229 30.51 5.84 11.59
CA TRP A 229 29.78 6.66 12.56
C TRP A 229 28.75 7.57 11.89
N TYR A 230 29.00 8.04 10.66
CA TYR A 230 28.06 8.89 9.93
C TYR A 230 26.76 8.15 9.53
N LEU A 231 26.74 6.81 9.52
CA LEU A 231 25.53 6.04 9.28
C LEU A 231 24.48 6.25 10.38
N VAL A 232 24.91 6.55 11.61
CA VAL A 232 24.03 6.87 12.74
C VAL A 232 23.20 8.13 12.44
N VAL A 233 23.68 9.02 11.58
CA VAL A 233 22.98 10.25 11.20
C VAL A 233 22.27 10.08 9.86
N SER A 234 22.93 9.47 8.86
CA SER A 234 22.39 9.37 7.50
C SER A 234 21.19 8.44 7.40
N VAL A 235 21.17 7.32 8.15
CA VAL A 235 20.08 6.34 8.11
C VAL A 235 18.79 6.93 8.71
N PRO A 236 18.78 7.52 9.93
CA PRO A 236 17.58 8.18 10.45
C PRO A 236 17.09 9.31 9.56
N LEU A 237 17.99 10.12 8.99
CA LEU A 237 17.61 11.18 8.03
C LEU A 237 16.87 10.60 6.82
N THR A 238 17.35 9.49 6.28
CA THR A 238 16.70 8.80 5.15
C THR A 238 15.32 8.30 5.52
N LEU A 239 15.18 7.68 6.69
CA LEU A 239 13.90 7.17 7.19
C LEU A 239 12.90 8.31 7.45
N LEU A 240 13.33 9.37 8.14
CA LEU A 240 12.52 10.56 8.40
C LEU A 240 12.13 11.27 7.11
N GLY A 241 13.07 11.41 6.16
CA GLY A 241 12.80 11.95 4.83
C GLY A 241 11.76 11.13 4.06
N GLY A 242 11.83 9.80 4.16
CA GLY A 242 10.84 8.89 3.57
C GLY A 242 9.46 9.00 4.21
N VAL A 243 9.39 9.12 5.54
CA VAL A 243 8.12 9.34 6.27
C VAL A 243 7.52 10.70 5.92
N TYR A 244 8.35 11.75 5.92
CA TYR A 244 7.96 13.10 5.50
C TYR A 244 7.40 13.08 4.09
N PHE A 245 8.12 12.49 3.12
CA PHE A 245 7.66 12.39 1.73
C PHE A 245 6.31 11.69 1.64
N ARG A 246 6.11 10.59 2.38
CA ARG A 246 4.85 9.84 2.36
C ARG A 246 3.67 10.68 2.86
N VAL A 247 3.86 11.50 3.89
CA VAL A 247 2.80 12.37 4.43
C VAL A 247 2.57 13.58 3.52
N ALA A 248 3.65 14.24 3.11
CA ALA A 248 3.59 15.45 2.31
C ALA A 248 3.02 15.18 0.90
N SER A 249 3.39 14.05 0.27
CA SER A 249 2.83 13.65 -1.04
C SER A 249 1.33 13.38 -0.98
N LEU A 250 0.82 12.77 0.10
CA LEU A 250 -0.62 12.56 0.29
C LEU A 250 -1.37 13.88 0.40
N ARG A 251 -0.83 14.85 1.16
CA ARG A 251 -1.43 16.19 1.28
C ARG A 251 -1.45 16.93 -0.07
N ALA A 252 -0.29 16.96 -0.74
CA ALA A 252 -0.16 17.59 -2.05
C ALA A 252 -1.08 16.98 -3.10
N MET A 253 -1.27 15.65 -3.10
CA MET A 253 -2.19 14.97 -4.01
C MET A 253 -3.66 15.17 -3.65
N ALA A 254 -3.98 15.39 -2.38
CA ALA A 254 -5.33 15.70 -1.90
C ALA A 254 -5.72 17.18 -2.08
N GLY A 255 -4.77 18.05 -2.46
CA GLY A 255 -5.00 19.49 -2.57
C GLY A 255 -5.07 20.22 -1.22
N LEU A 256 -4.45 19.65 -0.18
CA LEU A 256 -4.33 20.20 1.18
C LEU A 256 -2.93 20.78 1.40
#